data_AF-A0A9D5T4N1-F1
#
_entry.id   AF-A0A9D5T4N1-F1
#
_cell.length_a   1.000
_cell.length_b   1.000
_cell.length_c   1.000
_cell.angle_alpha   90.00
_cell.angle_beta   90.00
_cell.angle_gamma   90.00
#
_symmetry.space_group_name_H-M   'P 1'
#
loop_
_entity.id
_entity.type
_entity.pdbx_description
1 polymer ?
#
loop_
_entity_poly.entity_id
_entity_poly.type
_entity_poly.pdbx_seq_one_letter_code
_entity_poly.pdbx_strand_id
1 'polypeptide(L)'
;MSSQEKSCVLCHAYLFPEDDVVYCPECGAPHHRECYNSIGKCALAEFHGTENQYDKIKKENIEEPTAETEQTQDEYQTPFGAYSPIDFLGGVKLEEQIADGVTAKQAANFVLSNTMRYIPKFKKLDQKNKNSWNFLAFLFPCEWFLSRKMYKNGFIVGFLEIIATLLMIPFYNMQNNLGITQALNTADMLERISQNMSKFSMPVMWVGFIGAILSLAICITVGIYGDWIYKKHTVKSIKEIEKTSEDKNFDYRKKGGVNIFMFFLGYVVTSYIPSIIAMFI
;
A
#
# COMPACT_ATOMS: atom_id res chain seq x y z
N MET A 1 1.93 0.99 -38.52
CA MET A 1 3.38 1.24 -38.45
C MET A 1 3.71 1.40 -36.98
N SER A 2 4.34 0.41 -36.36
CA SER A 2 4.59 0.39 -34.91
C SER A 2 5.57 1.50 -34.55
N SER A 3 5.13 2.44 -33.73
CA SER A 3 6.00 3.37 -33.02
C SER A 3 6.79 2.58 -31.99
N GLN A 4 7.97 2.09 -32.37
CA GLN A 4 8.90 1.39 -31.49
C GLN A 4 9.22 2.29 -30.27
N GLU A 5 8.93 1.81 -29.06
CA GLU A 5 9.24 2.50 -27.80
C GLU A 5 10.77 2.51 -27.58
N LYS A 6 11.45 3.54 -28.06
CA LYS A 6 12.90 3.71 -27.85
C LYS A 6 13.15 4.33 -26.47
N SER A 7 14.25 3.96 -25.81
CA SER A 7 14.66 4.54 -24.51
C SER A 7 16.07 5.15 -24.59
N CYS A 8 16.28 6.24 -23.85
CA CYS A 8 17.57 6.91 -23.74
C CYS A 8 18.60 6.02 -23.05
N VAL A 9 19.79 5.84 -23.63
CA VAL A 9 20.81 4.95 -23.05
C VAL A 9 21.48 5.52 -21.79
N LEU A 10 21.34 6.82 -21.50
CA LEU A 10 21.89 7.45 -20.28
C LEU A 10 20.90 7.41 -19.11
N CYS A 11 19.67 7.90 -19.31
CA CYS A 11 18.70 8.05 -18.23
C CYS A 11 17.65 6.93 -18.18
N HIS A 12 17.65 6.03 -19.17
CA HIS A 12 16.71 4.90 -19.30
C HIS A 12 15.21 5.28 -19.39
N ALA A 13 14.88 6.57 -19.50
CA ALA A 13 13.53 7.03 -19.78
C ALA A 13 13.16 6.80 -21.26
N TYR A 14 11.86 6.63 -21.51
CA TYR A 14 11.30 6.53 -22.86
C TYR A 14 11.53 7.82 -23.65
N LEU A 15 11.73 7.65 -24.95
CA LEU A 15 11.85 8.73 -25.94
C LEU A 15 10.53 8.83 -26.68
N PHE A 16 9.80 9.91 -26.42
CA PHE A 16 8.56 10.21 -27.11
C PHE A 16 8.84 10.90 -28.46
N PRO A 17 7.90 10.85 -29.42
CA PRO A 17 8.07 11.51 -30.73
C PRO A 17 8.31 13.02 -30.64
N GLU A 18 7.80 13.66 -29.59
CA GLU A 18 7.99 15.06 -29.25
C GLU A 18 9.35 15.40 -28.59
N ASP A 19 10.13 14.40 -28.17
CA ASP A 19 11.43 14.64 -27.53
C ASP A 19 12.53 14.96 -28.57
N ASP A 20 13.45 15.86 -28.20
CA ASP A 20 14.63 16.14 -29.01
C ASP A 20 15.68 15.04 -28.81
N VAL A 21 15.69 14.07 -29.73
CA VAL A 21 16.54 12.87 -29.68
C VAL A 21 17.78 13.04 -30.54
N VAL A 22 18.94 12.78 -29.94
CA VAL A 22 20.23 12.70 -30.62
C VAL A 22 20.70 11.25 -30.70
N TYR A 23 21.16 10.85 -31.87
CA TYR A 23 21.73 9.52 -32.08
C TYR A 23 23.25 9.62 -32.15
N CYS A 24 23.95 8.72 -31.46
CA CYS A 24 25.40 8.64 -31.52
C CYS A 24 25.86 8.32 -32.96
N PRO A 25 26.81 9.07 -33.55
CA PRO A 25 27.29 8.80 -34.90
C PRO A 25 28.12 7.51 -35.02
N GLU A 26 28.70 7.01 -33.92
CA GLU A 26 29.52 5.79 -33.93
C GLU A 26 28.71 4.50 -33.75
N CYS A 27 27.72 4.50 -32.85
CA CYS A 27 26.97 3.28 -32.50
C CYS A 27 25.46 3.39 -32.73
N GLY A 28 24.92 4.55 -33.09
CA GLY A 28 23.49 4.74 -33.31
C GLY A 28 22.63 4.70 -32.05
N ALA A 29 23.24 4.72 -30.84
CA ALA A 29 22.51 4.73 -29.58
C ALA A 29 21.70 6.04 -29.40
N PRO A 30 20.39 5.96 -29.05
CA PRO A 30 19.55 7.13 -28.87
C PRO A 30 19.71 7.76 -27.48
N HIS A 31 19.72 9.10 -27.44
CA HIS A 31 19.84 9.90 -26.22
C HIS A 31 18.88 11.10 -26.29
N HIS A 32 18.40 11.60 -25.14
CA HIS A 32 17.88 12.97 -25.09
C HIS A 32 19.02 13.96 -25.40
N ARG A 33 18.75 15.05 -26.12
CA ARG A 33 19.77 16.08 -26.39
C ARG A 33 20.44 16.59 -25.12
N GLU A 34 19.67 16.81 -24.06
CA GLU A 34 20.19 17.23 -22.75
C GLU A 34 21.10 16.18 -22.12
N CYS A 35 20.72 14.90 -22.22
CA CYS A 35 21.52 13.77 -21.73
C CYS A 35 22.84 13.64 -22.49
N TYR A 36 22.84 13.85 -23.80
CA TYR A 36 24.08 13.81 -24.59
C TYR A 36 24.99 14.99 -24.24
N ASN A 37 24.43 16.19 -24.08
CA ASN A 37 25.18 17.40 -23.75
C ASN A 37 25.77 17.38 -22.34
N SER A 38 25.11 16.74 -21.36
CA SER A 38 25.58 16.71 -19.97
C SER A 38 26.89 15.93 -19.81
N ILE A 39 27.08 14.88 -20.60
CA ILE A 39 28.32 14.08 -20.63
C ILE A 39 29.27 14.48 -21.77
N GLY A 40 28.76 15.22 -22.77
CA GLY A 40 29.51 15.72 -23.92
C GLY A 40 29.96 14.64 -24.93
N LYS A 41 29.52 13.39 -24.75
CA LYS A 41 29.86 12.23 -25.59
C LYS A 41 28.75 11.16 -25.52
N CYS A 42 28.89 10.06 -26.25
CA CYS A 42 27.99 8.92 -26.09
C CYS A 42 28.10 8.31 -24.68
N ALA A 43 26.98 7.97 -24.04
CA ALA A 43 26.99 7.29 -22.73
C ALA A 43 27.67 5.91 -22.80
N LEU A 44 27.63 5.28 -23.98
CA LEU A 44 28.23 3.97 -24.26
C LEU A 44 29.58 4.10 -24.99
N ALA A 45 30.25 5.25 -24.92
CA ALA A 45 31.50 5.50 -25.63
C ALA A 45 32.59 4.46 -25.30
N GLU A 46 32.60 3.92 -24.09
CA GLU A 46 33.56 2.88 -23.66
C GLU A 46 33.39 1.55 -24.40
N PHE A 47 32.19 1.28 -24.94
CA PHE A 47 31.89 0.05 -25.66
C PHE A 47 32.07 0.17 -27.17
N HIS A 48 32.41 1.35 -27.68
CA HIS A 48 32.65 1.54 -29.10
C HIS A 48 33.85 0.70 -29.56
N GLY A 49 33.67 -0.07 -30.64
CA GLY A 49 34.67 -0.99 -31.20
C GLY A 49 34.81 -2.33 -30.46
N THR A 50 33.97 -2.60 -29.46
CA THR A 50 33.98 -3.86 -28.68
C THR A 50 32.82 -4.78 -29.06
N GLU A 51 32.85 -6.02 -28.61
CA GLU A 51 31.74 -6.99 -28.77
C GLU A 51 30.43 -6.53 -28.09
N ASN A 52 30.55 -5.59 -27.15
CA ASN A 52 29.44 -5.01 -26.38
C ASN A 52 28.96 -3.66 -26.95
N GLN A 53 29.40 -3.27 -28.16
CA GLN A 53 28.91 -2.07 -28.81
C GLN A 53 27.38 -2.14 -28.97
N TYR A 54 26.71 -0.99 -28.78
CA TYR A 54 25.27 -0.88 -28.99
C TYR A 54 24.89 -1.38 -30.39
N ASP A 55 24.07 -2.43 -30.43
CA ASP A 55 23.57 -3.04 -31.65
C ASP A 55 22.04 -3.05 -31.63
N LYS A 56 21.45 -2.35 -32.60
CA LYS A 56 20.01 -2.24 -32.76
C LYS A 56 19.36 -3.59 -33.06
N ILE A 57 20.06 -4.48 -33.77
CA ILE A 57 19.54 -5.80 -34.19
C ILE A 57 19.49 -6.76 -32.99
N LYS A 58 20.45 -6.70 -32.07
CA LYS A 58 20.41 -7.50 -30.83
C LYS A 58 19.26 -7.07 -29.90
N LYS A 59 18.95 -5.77 -29.78
CA LYS A 59 17.83 -5.32 -28.95
C LYS A 59 16.46 -5.69 -29.51
N GLU A 60 16.27 -5.60 -30.83
CA GLU A 60 14.99 -5.98 -31.47
C GLU A 60 14.72 -7.50 -31.38
N ASN A 61 15.76 -8.34 -31.32
CA ASN A 61 15.62 -9.80 -31.15
C ASN A 61 15.41 -10.26 -29.68
N ILE A 62 15.44 -9.36 -28.70
CA ILE A 62 15.19 -9.67 -27.28
C ILE A 62 13.71 -9.39 -26.90
N GLU A 63 12.91 -8.79 -27.80
CA GLU A 63 11.53 -8.37 -27.55
C GLU A 63 10.43 -9.41 -27.85
N GLU A 64 10.78 -10.69 -27.95
CA GLU A 64 9.82 -11.79 -27.73
C GLU A 64 10.37 -12.74 -26.66
N PRO A 65 9.82 -12.77 -25.44
CA PRO A 65 10.07 -13.91 -24.57
C PRO A 65 9.18 -15.06 -25.04
N THR A 66 9.58 -15.74 -26.11
CA THR A 66 9.15 -17.12 -26.32
C THR A 66 9.72 -17.93 -25.17
N ALA A 67 8.81 -18.48 -24.37
CA ALA A 67 9.11 -19.44 -23.33
C ALA A 67 9.94 -20.59 -23.92
N GLU A 68 11.18 -20.72 -23.45
CA GLU A 68 11.95 -21.95 -23.26
C GLU A 68 13.45 -21.60 -23.24
N THR A 69 14.03 -21.52 -22.05
CA THR A 69 15.40 -22.00 -21.86
C THR A 69 15.52 -22.55 -20.44
N GLU A 70 15.52 -23.87 -20.44
CA GLU A 70 16.09 -24.84 -19.51
C GLU A 70 16.79 -24.30 -18.27
N GLN A 71 16.38 -24.89 -17.15
CA GLN A 71 17.05 -24.82 -15.87
C GLN A 71 18.47 -25.38 -15.98
N THR A 72 19.47 -24.56 -15.73
CA THR A 72 20.69 -25.03 -15.05
C THR A 72 20.80 -24.33 -13.71
N GLN A 73 20.58 -25.13 -12.66
CA GLN A 73 20.96 -24.78 -11.31
C GLN A 73 22.48 -24.76 -11.25
N ASP A 74 23.10 -23.58 -11.34
CA ASP A 74 24.44 -23.39 -10.82
C ASP A 74 24.38 -22.45 -9.63
N GLU A 75 24.79 -23.02 -8.50
CA GLU A 75 25.01 -22.38 -7.21
C GLU A 75 26.11 -21.33 -7.35
N TYR A 76 25.76 -20.12 -7.78
CA TYR A 76 26.69 -19.00 -7.81
C TYR A 76 26.82 -18.40 -6.41
N GLN A 77 27.72 -18.98 -5.63
CA GLN A 77 28.19 -18.41 -4.37
C GLN A 77 29.07 -17.19 -4.71
N THR A 78 28.48 -15.99 -4.78
CA THR A 78 29.26 -14.75 -4.94
C THR A 78 30.02 -14.43 -3.65
N PRO A 79 31.37 -14.30 -3.70
CA PRO A 79 32.10 -13.68 -2.62
C PRO A 79 31.86 -12.17 -2.69
N PHE A 80 31.35 -11.58 -1.60
CA PHE A 80 31.04 -10.15 -1.45
C PHE A 80 29.78 -9.60 -2.18
N GLY A 81 28.67 -9.58 -1.44
CA GLY A 81 27.75 -8.42 -1.41
C GLY A 81 26.94 -8.09 -2.66
N ALA A 82 26.61 -9.07 -3.51
CA ALA A 82 25.75 -8.84 -4.67
C ALA A 82 24.30 -8.55 -4.27
N TYR A 83 23.76 -7.46 -4.83
CA TYR A 83 22.36 -7.06 -4.75
C TYR A 83 21.48 -8.24 -5.21
N SER A 84 20.70 -8.83 -4.29
CA SER A 84 19.65 -9.78 -4.67
C SER A 84 18.75 -9.08 -5.70
N PRO A 85 18.39 -9.74 -6.82
CA PRO A 85 17.34 -9.21 -7.69
C PRO A 85 16.15 -8.84 -6.80
N ILE A 86 15.69 -7.59 -6.88
CA ILE A 86 14.61 -7.10 -6.00
C ILE A 86 13.39 -8.00 -6.23
N ASP A 87 13.09 -8.82 -5.24
CA ASP A 87 11.99 -9.76 -5.29
C ASP A 87 10.68 -9.05 -4.95
N PHE A 88 10.06 -8.45 -5.98
CA PHE A 88 8.83 -7.67 -5.84
C PHE A 88 7.63 -8.47 -5.30
N LEU A 89 7.69 -9.80 -5.31
CA LEU A 89 6.61 -10.69 -4.85
C LEU A 89 6.93 -11.43 -3.55
N GLY A 90 8.08 -11.17 -2.93
CA GLY A 90 8.46 -11.76 -1.64
C GLY A 90 8.54 -13.30 -1.66
N GLY A 91 9.03 -13.86 -2.77
CA GLY A 91 9.35 -15.27 -2.93
C GLY A 91 8.27 -16.07 -3.66
N VAL A 92 7.26 -15.39 -4.20
CA VAL A 92 6.14 -16.01 -4.94
C VAL A 92 6.35 -15.80 -6.44
N LYS A 93 6.25 -16.86 -7.24
CA LYS A 93 6.36 -16.77 -8.71
C LYS A 93 5.13 -16.08 -9.31
N LEU A 94 5.32 -15.37 -10.43
CA LEU A 94 4.27 -14.56 -11.08
C LEU A 94 3.03 -15.37 -11.48
N GLU A 95 3.23 -16.59 -11.96
CA GLU A 95 2.19 -17.49 -12.47
C GLU A 95 1.53 -18.30 -11.36
N GLU A 96 2.09 -18.27 -10.15
CA GLU A 96 1.59 -19.06 -9.04
C GLU A 96 0.22 -18.55 -8.57
N GLN A 97 -0.70 -19.48 -8.30
CA GLN A 97 -2.04 -19.12 -7.85
C GLN A 97 -2.04 -18.76 -6.35
N ILE A 98 -2.60 -17.59 -6.02
CA ILE A 98 -2.71 -17.11 -4.64
C ILE A 98 -4.04 -17.49 -3.97
N ALA A 99 -5.12 -17.53 -4.76
CA ALA A 99 -6.45 -17.96 -4.34
C ALA A 99 -7.44 -17.97 -5.50
N ASP A 100 -8.32 -18.97 -5.49
CA ASP A 100 -9.49 -19.11 -6.35
C ASP A 100 -9.23 -18.82 -7.84
N GLY A 101 -8.07 -19.24 -8.38
CA GLY A 101 -7.67 -19.05 -9.78
C GLY A 101 -7.02 -17.71 -10.11
N VAL A 102 -6.78 -16.84 -9.13
CA VAL A 102 -6.05 -15.58 -9.32
C VAL A 102 -4.55 -15.82 -9.17
N THR A 103 -3.76 -15.34 -10.15
CA THR A 103 -2.29 -15.45 -10.13
C THR A 103 -1.64 -14.35 -9.29
N ALA A 104 -0.42 -14.58 -8.84
CA ALA A 104 0.37 -13.61 -8.10
C ALA A 104 0.59 -12.31 -8.90
N LYS A 105 0.79 -12.42 -10.22
CA LYS A 105 0.90 -11.27 -11.14
C LYS A 105 -0.36 -10.41 -11.15
N GLN A 106 -1.54 -11.01 -11.28
CA GLN A 106 -2.81 -10.29 -11.25
C GLN A 106 -3.02 -9.59 -9.91
N ALA A 107 -2.73 -10.29 -8.82
CA ALA A 107 -2.81 -9.73 -7.48
C ALA A 107 -1.83 -8.58 -7.26
N ALA A 108 -0.61 -8.68 -7.78
CA ALA A 108 0.37 -7.60 -7.70
C ALA A 108 -0.07 -6.36 -8.49
N ASN A 109 -0.60 -6.56 -9.71
CA ASN A 109 -1.13 -5.48 -10.54
C ASN A 109 -2.35 -4.78 -9.93
N PHE A 110 -3.14 -5.47 -9.12
CA PHE A 110 -4.24 -4.87 -8.36
C PHE A 110 -3.75 -4.19 -7.08
N VAL A 111 -2.92 -4.85 -6.28
CA VAL A 111 -2.49 -4.34 -4.96
C VAL A 111 -1.55 -3.14 -5.10
N LEU A 112 -0.66 -3.14 -6.10
CA LEU A 112 0.33 -2.13 -6.48
C LEU A 112 1.36 -1.77 -5.41
N SER A 113 0.92 -1.40 -4.21
CA SER A 113 1.78 -1.00 -3.10
C SER A 113 2.10 -2.17 -2.18
N ASN A 114 3.37 -2.30 -1.78
CA ASN A 114 3.82 -3.29 -0.79
C ASN A 114 3.48 -4.75 -1.18
N THR A 115 3.64 -5.07 -2.47
CA THR A 115 3.42 -6.41 -3.03
C THR A 115 4.30 -7.47 -2.36
N MET A 116 5.54 -7.11 -1.99
CA MET A 116 6.48 -7.97 -1.25
C MET A 116 5.88 -8.51 0.06
N ARG A 117 5.03 -7.73 0.74
CA ARG A 117 4.31 -8.17 1.94
C ARG A 117 3.03 -8.91 1.59
N TYR A 118 2.23 -8.34 0.70
CA TYR A 118 0.85 -8.80 0.49
C TYR A 118 0.76 -10.11 -0.27
N ILE A 119 1.58 -10.32 -1.29
CA ILE A 119 1.47 -11.51 -2.15
C ILE A 119 1.81 -12.80 -1.40
N PRO A 120 2.93 -12.90 -0.65
CA PRO A 120 3.20 -14.09 0.16
C PRO A 120 2.17 -14.28 1.27
N LYS A 121 1.72 -13.18 1.88
CA LYS A 121 0.72 -13.23 2.96
C LYS A 121 -0.63 -13.72 2.43
N PHE A 122 -1.07 -13.24 1.27
CA PHE A 122 -2.28 -13.71 0.63
C PHE A 122 -2.19 -15.20 0.35
N LYS A 123 -1.07 -15.70 -0.17
CA LYS A 123 -0.88 -17.14 -0.39
C LYS A 123 -1.06 -17.96 0.89
N LYS A 124 -0.53 -17.49 2.03
CA LYS A 124 -0.63 -18.17 3.34
C LYS A 124 -2.03 -18.14 3.96
N LEU A 125 -2.84 -17.14 3.63
CA LEU A 125 -4.18 -16.95 4.19
C LEU A 125 -5.22 -17.80 3.46
N ASP A 126 -6.04 -18.56 4.17
CA ASP A 126 -7.11 -19.35 3.57
C ASP A 126 -8.39 -19.34 4.43
N GLN A 127 -9.34 -20.24 4.17
CA GLN A 127 -10.58 -20.32 4.94
C GLN A 127 -10.37 -20.83 6.38
N LYS A 128 -9.32 -21.61 6.63
CA LYS A 128 -8.97 -22.19 7.93
C LYS A 128 -8.01 -21.29 8.71
N ASN A 129 -7.12 -20.58 8.02
CA ASN A 129 -6.15 -19.66 8.58
C ASN A 129 -6.38 -18.23 8.07
N LYS A 130 -7.21 -17.48 8.80
CA LYS A 130 -7.57 -16.09 8.47
C LYS A 130 -6.72 -15.06 9.22
N ASN A 131 -5.92 -15.51 10.18
CA ASN A 131 -5.32 -14.63 11.17
C ASN A 131 -4.04 -14.04 10.62
N SER A 132 -3.93 -12.72 10.65
CA SER A 132 -2.72 -12.03 10.27
C SER A 132 -2.59 -10.68 10.94
N TRP A 133 -1.52 -10.48 11.69
CA TRP A 133 -1.32 -9.19 12.34
C TRP A 133 -0.97 -8.10 11.32
N ASN A 134 -1.71 -7.00 11.39
CA ASN A 134 -1.51 -5.79 10.60
C ASN A 134 -1.57 -4.55 11.51
N PHE A 135 -0.40 -3.99 11.81
CA PHE A 135 -0.27 -2.81 12.65
C PHE A 135 -1.01 -1.58 12.10
N LEU A 136 -0.97 -1.34 10.79
CA LEU A 136 -1.61 -0.16 10.22
C LEU A 136 -3.14 -0.28 10.29
N ALA A 137 -3.67 -1.49 10.09
CA ALA A 137 -5.10 -1.76 10.24
C ALA A 137 -5.55 -1.78 11.71
N PHE A 138 -4.65 -2.12 12.64
CA PHE A 138 -4.89 -2.06 14.07
C PHE A 138 -4.98 -0.60 14.56
N LEU A 139 -4.04 0.25 14.16
CA LEU A 139 -3.97 1.65 14.62
C LEU A 139 -4.97 2.57 13.92
N PHE A 140 -5.29 2.28 12.65
CA PHE A 140 -6.17 3.11 11.83
C PHE A 140 -7.21 2.24 11.09
N PRO A 141 -8.16 1.61 11.81
CA PRO A 141 -9.05 0.61 11.23
C PRO A 141 -9.90 1.14 10.07
N CYS A 142 -10.60 2.26 10.25
CA CYS A 142 -11.42 2.88 9.20
C CYS A 142 -10.56 3.35 8.01
N GLU A 143 -9.50 4.10 8.29
CA GLU A 143 -8.66 4.75 7.29
C GLU A 143 -7.87 3.72 6.47
N TRP A 144 -7.48 2.61 7.09
CA TRP A 144 -6.81 1.51 6.40
C TRP A 144 -7.71 0.85 5.34
N PHE A 145 -9.01 0.68 5.63
CA PHE A 145 -9.98 0.18 4.66
C PHE A 145 -10.29 1.21 3.57
N LEU A 146 -10.52 2.47 3.94
CA LEU A 146 -10.82 3.55 2.99
C LEU A 146 -9.66 3.76 2.01
N SER A 147 -8.43 3.75 2.51
CA SER A 147 -7.23 3.88 1.67
C SER A 147 -7.07 2.73 0.68
N ARG A 148 -7.56 1.52 0.96
CA ARG A 148 -7.60 0.38 0.03
C ARG A 148 -8.86 0.32 -0.82
N LYS A 149 -9.61 1.42 -0.90
CA LYS A 149 -10.87 1.54 -1.68
C LYS A 149 -11.96 0.54 -1.23
N MET A 150 -11.86 0.02 -0.01
CA MET A 150 -12.84 -0.88 0.59
C MET A 150 -13.91 -0.07 1.34
N TYR A 151 -14.58 0.85 0.62
CA TYR A 151 -15.43 1.88 1.22
C TYR A 151 -16.53 1.34 2.13
N LYS A 152 -17.18 0.23 1.74
CA LYS A 152 -18.20 -0.41 2.57
C LYS A 152 -17.67 -0.82 3.95
N ASN A 153 -16.50 -1.44 4.00
CA ASN A 153 -15.90 -1.86 5.27
C ASN A 153 -15.41 -0.64 6.06
N GLY A 154 -14.81 0.35 5.36
CA GLY A 154 -14.39 1.60 5.97
C GLY A 154 -15.55 2.36 6.64
N PHE A 155 -16.70 2.50 5.98
CA PHE A 155 -17.86 3.16 6.57
C PHE A 155 -18.46 2.40 7.75
N ILE A 156 -18.53 1.06 7.69
CA ILE A 156 -19.03 0.25 8.81
C ILE A 156 -18.11 0.42 10.03
N VAL A 157 -16.80 0.29 9.84
CA VAL A 157 -15.82 0.40 10.93
C VAL A 157 -15.79 1.83 11.48
N GLY A 158 -15.76 2.84 10.61
CA GLY A 158 -15.75 4.25 11.05
C GLY A 158 -17.04 4.63 11.80
N PHE A 159 -18.20 4.10 11.41
CA PHE A 159 -19.44 4.31 12.16
C PHE A 159 -19.37 3.68 13.57
N LEU A 160 -18.83 2.46 13.68
CA LEU A 160 -18.64 1.81 14.98
C LEU A 160 -17.62 2.55 15.86
N GLU A 161 -16.56 3.09 15.27
CA GLU A 161 -15.58 3.92 15.97
C GLU A 161 -16.21 5.21 16.48
N ILE A 162 -17.00 5.91 15.65
CA ILE A 162 -17.74 7.10 16.08
C ILE A 162 -18.66 6.76 17.24
N ILE A 163 -19.41 5.66 17.19
CA ILE A 163 -20.25 5.21 18.32
C ILE A 163 -19.40 4.98 19.58
N ALA A 164 -18.27 4.27 19.46
CA ALA A 164 -17.38 4.01 20.58
C ALA A 164 -16.86 5.31 21.21
N THR A 165 -16.48 6.30 20.38
CA THR A 165 -16.06 7.63 20.83
C THR A 165 -17.20 8.40 21.49
N LEU A 166 -18.42 8.35 20.93
CA LEU A 166 -19.59 9.03 21.51
C LEU A 166 -19.90 8.50 22.93
N LEU A 167 -19.74 7.21 23.18
CA LEU A 167 -19.89 6.61 24.52
C LEU A 167 -18.86 7.15 25.53
N MET A 168 -17.68 7.59 25.07
CA MET A 168 -16.65 8.16 25.95
C MET A 168 -16.94 9.63 26.33
N ILE A 169 -17.76 10.35 25.56
CA ILE A 169 -17.96 11.80 25.74
C ILE A 169 -18.43 12.18 27.16
N PRO A 170 -19.45 11.52 27.76
CA PRO A 170 -19.89 11.87 29.11
C PRO A 170 -18.76 11.76 30.14
N PHE A 171 -17.86 10.78 29.96
CA PHE A 171 -16.70 10.59 30.82
C PHE A 171 -15.69 11.73 30.64
N TYR A 172 -15.38 12.13 29.41
CA TYR A 172 -14.51 13.28 29.16
C TYR A 172 -15.08 14.60 29.68
N ASN A 173 -16.39 14.81 29.52
CA ASN A 173 -17.07 15.99 30.07
C ASN A 173 -17.00 16.02 31.60
N MET A 174 -17.17 14.88 32.26
CA MET A 174 -16.98 14.76 33.71
C MET A 174 -15.54 15.10 34.11
N GLN A 175 -14.52 14.57 33.42
CA GLN A 175 -13.12 14.90 33.71
C GLN A 175 -12.84 16.41 33.57
N ASN A 176 -13.28 17.00 32.46
CA ASN A 176 -13.12 18.43 32.18
C ASN A 176 -13.80 19.31 33.25
N ASN A 177 -15.02 18.96 33.67
CA ASN A 177 -15.75 19.68 34.73
C ASN A 177 -15.07 19.60 36.10
N LEU A 178 -14.28 18.56 36.34
CA LEU A 178 -13.45 18.41 37.54
C LEU A 178 -12.05 19.03 37.38
N GLY A 179 -11.79 19.68 36.23
CA GLY A 179 -10.50 20.25 35.88
C GLY A 179 -9.41 19.20 35.70
N ILE A 180 -9.77 17.93 35.46
CA ILE A 180 -8.84 16.85 35.12
C ILE A 180 -8.62 16.93 33.61
N THR A 181 -7.54 17.60 33.22
CA THR A 181 -7.18 17.82 31.82
C THR A 181 -5.82 17.20 31.50
N GLN A 182 -5.55 16.99 30.22
CA GLN A 182 -4.30 16.39 29.74
C GLN A 182 -3.05 17.25 29.99
N ALA A 183 -3.22 18.52 30.38
CA ALA A 183 -2.12 19.44 30.68
C ALA A 183 -1.52 19.24 32.08
N LEU A 184 -2.19 18.47 32.95
CA LEU A 184 -1.74 18.20 34.30
C LEU A 184 -0.64 17.14 34.32
N ASN A 185 0.28 17.29 35.25
CA ASN A 185 1.24 16.23 35.57
C ASN A 185 0.54 15.13 36.38
N THR A 186 1.16 13.95 36.44
CA THR A 186 0.59 12.75 37.10
C THR A 186 0.21 12.99 38.56
N ALA A 187 1.01 13.77 39.31
CA ALA A 187 0.75 14.08 40.71
C ALA A 187 -0.49 14.96 40.88
N ASP A 188 -0.58 16.05 40.11
CA ASP A 188 -1.71 17.00 40.16
C ASP A 188 -3.02 16.32 39.73
N MET A 189 -2.94 15.40 38.76
CA MET A 189 -4.09 14.59 38.35
C MET A 189 -4.58 13.69 39.50
N LEU A 190 -3.68 13.00 40.19
CA LEU A 190 -4.02 12.12 41.31
C LEU A 190 -4.64 12.91 42.48
N GLU A 191 -4.09 14.09 42.78
CA GLU A 191 -4.64 14.99 43.80
C GLU A 191 -6.08 15.43 43.44
N ARG A 192 -6.31 15.88 42.20
CA ARG A 192 -7.65 16.30 41.75
C ARG A 192 -8.66 15.16 41.76
N ILE A 193 -8.24 13.95 41.39
CA ILE A 193 -9.08 12.75 41.49
C ILE A 193 -9.45 12.51 42.95
N SER A 194 -8.47 12.48 43.85
CA SER A 194 -8.66 12.25 45.29
C SER A 194 -9.64 13.27 45.91
N GLN A 195 -9.47 14.56 45.59
CA GLN A 195 -10.32 15.64 46.10
C GLN A 195 -11.75 15.60 45.54
N ASN A 196 -11.95 15.03 44.34
CA ASN A 196 -13.25 14.98 43.69
C ASN A 196 -13.85 13.55 43.64
N MET A 197 -13.34 12.61 44.43
CA MET A 197 -13.80 11.20 44.44
C MET A 197 -15.33 11.08 44.55
N SER A 198 -15.97 11.91 45.38
CA SER A 198 -17.42 11.90 45.58
C SER A 198 -18.24 12.40 44.37
N LYS A 199 -17.60 13.10 43.42
CA LYS A 199 -18.23 13.62 42.20
C LYS A 199 -18.13 12.66 41.02
N PHE A 200 -17.39 11.55 41.15
CA PHE A 200 -17.31 10.53 40.10
C PHE A 200 -18.60 9.71 40.03
N SER A 201 -19.29 9.83 38.90
CA SER A 201 -20.51 9.08 38.63
C SER A 201 -20.18 7.69 38.10
N MET A 202 -20.55 6.65 38.86
CA MET A 202 -20.35 5.24 38.45
C MET A 202 -20.97 4.90 37.09
N PRO A 203 -22.22 5.27 36.78
CA PRO A 203 -22.80 5.04 35.45
C PRO A 203 -21.97 5.68 34.32
N VAL A 204 -21.50 6.92 34.50
CA VAL A 204 -20.68 7.62 33.49
C VAL A 204 -19.37 6.90 33.25
N MET A 205 -18.73 6.41 34.31
CA MET A 205 -17.51 5.61 34.18
C MET A 205 -17.75 4.29 33.44
N TRP A 206 -18.82 3.56 33.76
CA TRP A 206 -19.14 2.31 33.06
C TRP A 206 -19.42 2.51 31.57
N VAL A 207 -20.16 3.56 31.20
CA VAL A 207 -20.41 3.90 29.78
C VAL A 207 -19.10 4.23 29.07
N GLY A 208 -18.21 5.01 29.70
CA GLY A 208 -16.85 5.23 29.19
C GLY A 208 -16.08 3.91 29.02
N PHE A 209 -16.01 3.06 30.04
CA PHE A 209 -15.30 1.77 29.91
C PHE A 209 -15.84 0.91 28.77
N ILE A 210 -17.17 0.88 28.55
CA ILE A 210 -17.78 0.17 27.42
C ILE A 210 -17.30 0.77 26.10
N GLY A 211 -17.29 2.11 25.96
CA GLY A 211 -16.78 2.80 24.78
C GLY A 211 -15.31 2.46 24.50
N ALA A 212 -14.45 2.52 25.52
CA ALA A 212 -13.03 2.20 25.39
C ALA A 212 -12.80 0.73 25.00
N ILE A 213 -13.51 -0.22 25.62
CA ILE A 213 -13.44 -1.65 25.30
C ILE A 213 -13.91 -1.88 23.86
N LEU A 214 -15.00 -1.25 23.43
CA LEU A 214 -15.51 -1.36 22.07
C LEU A 214 -14.47 -0.85 21.06
N SER A 215 -13.87 0.32 21.32
CA SER A 215 -12.81 0.88 20.47
C SER A 215 -11.62 -0.08 20.34
N LEU A 216 -11.16 -0.64 21.46
CA LEU A 216 -10.05 -1.60 21.46
C LEU A 216 -10.41 -2.90 20.73
N ALA A 217 -11.62 -3.41 20.93
CA ALA A 217 -12.10 -4.62 20.27
C ALA A 217 -12.17 -4.45 18.74
N ILE A 218 -12.58 -3.27 18.25
CA ILE A 218 -12.57 -2.92 16.82
C ILE A 218 -11.13 -2.97 16.30
N CYS A 219 -10.20 -2.27 16.96
CA CYS A 219 -8.80 -2.21 16.57
C CYS A 219 -8.17 -3.61 16.51
N ILE A 220 -8.34 -4.43 17.55
CA ILE A 220 -7.80 -5.79 17.59
C ILE A 220 -8.40 -6.66 16.48
N THR A 221 -9.72 -6.61 16.30
CA THR A 221 -10.41 -7.42 15.27
C THR A 221 -9.94 -7.06 13.87
N VAL A 222 -9.86 -5.75 13.55
CA VAL A 222 -9.39 -5.29 12.24
C VAL A 222 -7.89 -5.53 12.08
N GLY A 223 -7.10 -5.40 13.14
CA GLY A 223 -5.67 -5.74 13.19
C GLY A 223 -5.38 -7.21 12.88
N ILE A 224 -6.25 -8.13 13.30
CA ILE A 224 -6.10 -9.59 13.06
C ILE A 224 -6.67 -10.01 11.71
N TYR A 225 -7.84 -9.50 11.31
CA TYR A 225 -8.57 -9.99 10.14
C TYR A 225 -8.47 -9.08 8.91
N GLY A 226 -7.94 -7.87 9.04
CA GLY A 226 -7.90 -6.87 7.97
C GLY A 226 -7.26 -7.39 6.68
N ASP A 227 -6.12 -8.08 6.79
CA ASP A 227 -5.44 -8.64 5.62
C ASP A 227 -6.23 -9.77 4.93
N TRP A 228 -6.99 -10.57 5.69
CA TRP A 228 -7.87 -11.59 5.12
C TRP A 228 -9.07 -10.97 4.40
N ILE A 229 -9.69 -9.94 4.99
CA ILE A 229 -10.78 -9.19 4.35
C ILE A 229 -10.26 -8.52 3.06
N TYR A 230 -9.04 -7.98 3.08
CA TYR A 230 -8.41 -7.37 1.92
C TYR A 230 -8.05 -8.39 0.83
N LYS A 231 -7.56 -9.59 1.20
CA LYS A 231 -7.39 -10.70 0.26
C LYS A 231 -8.70 -11.02 -0.46
N LYS A 232 -9.79 -11.19 0.28
CA LYS A 232 -11.11 -11.51 -0.29
C LYS A 232 -11.60 -10.42 -1.24
N HIS A 233 -11.41 -9.15 -0.85
CA HIS A 233 -11.75 -8.02 -1.72
C HIS A 233 -10.92 -8.01 -3.01
N THR A 234 -9.62 -8.24 -2.91
CA THR A 234 -8.69 -8.30 -4.05
C THR A 234 -9.10 -9.40 -5.03
N VAL A 235 -9.26 -10.64 -4.55
CA VAL A 235 -9.65 -11.79 -5.38
C VAL A 235 -11.01 -11.56 -6.05
N LYS A 236 -11.99 -11.04 -5.31
CA LYS A 236 -13.32 -10.75 -5.86
C LYS A 236 -13.24 -9.68 -6.96
N SER A 237 -12.51 -8.59 -6.72
CA SER A 237 -12.40 -7.47 -7.66
C SER A 237 -11.65 -7.87 -8.93
N ILE A 238 -10.57 -8.65 -8.81
CA ILE A 238 -9.83 -9.18 -9.96
C ILE A 238 -10.73 -10.05 -10.83
N LYS A 239 -11.47 -10.98 -10.22
CA LYS A 239 -12.41 -11.84 -10.97
C LYS A 239 -13.50 -11.07 -11.71
N GLU A 240 -13.94 -9.95 -11.14
CA GLU A 240 -14.91 -9.07 -11.79
C GLU A 240 -14.28 -8.34 -12.98
N ILE A 241 -13.09 -7.76 -12.80
CA ILE A 241 -12.35 -7.06 -13.86
C ILE A 241 -12.02 -8.01 -15.01
N GLU A 242 -11.52 -9.21 -14.72
CA GLU A 242 -11.18 -10.22 -15.73
C GLU A 242 -12.37 -10.66 -16.59
N LYS A 243 -13.60 -10.52 -16.07
CA LYS A 243 -14.84 -10.86 -16.79
C LYS A 243 -15.44 -9.70 -17.57
N THR A 244 -15.21 -8.46 -17.15
CA THR A 244 -16.01 -7.30 -17.58
C THR A 244 -15.20 -6.22 -18.29
N SER A 245 -13.87 -6.21 -18.15
CA SER A 245 -13.03 -5.10 -18.58
C SER A 245 -12.31 -5.39 -19.90
N GLU A 246 -12.37 -4.42 -20.81
CA GLU A 246 -11.57 -4.39 -22.04
C GLU A 246 -10.10 -4.02 -21.74
N ASP A 247 -9.87 -3.00 -20.91
CA ASP A 247 -8.54 -2.62 -20.41
C ASP A 247 -8.38 -2.97 -18.93
N LYS A 248 -7.95 -4.22 -18.72
CA LYS A 248 -7.73 -4.81 -17.39
C LYS A 248 -6.71 -4.03 -16.57
N ASN A 249 -5.64 -3.54 -17.19
CA ASN A 249 -4.54 -2.87 -16.49
C ASN A 249 -4.98 -1.50 -15.96
N PHE A 250 -5.77 -0.76 -16.74
CA PHE A 250 -6.38 0.48 -16.28
C PHE A 250 -7.31 0.22 -15.09
N ASP A 251 -8.19 -0.77 -15.19
CA ASP A 251 -9.16 -1.07 -14.14
C ASP A 251 -8.53 -1.63 -12.86
N TYR A 252 -7.42 -2.38 -12.97
CA TYR A 252 -6.61 -2.78 -11.81
C TYR A 252 -6.10 -1.56 -11.04
N ARG A 253 -5.56 -0.55 -11.73
CA ARG A 253 -5.09 0.68 -11.08
C ARG A 253 -6.24 1.53 -10.52
N LYS A 254 -7.38 1.53 -11.21
CA LYS A 254 -8.56 2.29 -10.79
C LYS A 254 -9.23 1.69 -9.55
N LYS A 255 -9.43 0.38 -9.49
CA LYS A 255 -10.12 -0.29 -8.36
C LYS A 255 -9.17 -0.74 -7.24
N GLY A 256 -7.89 -0.98 -7.54
CA GLY A 256 -6.87 -1.41 -6.58
C GLY A 256 -5.98 -0.27 -6.07
N GLY A 257 -4.83 -0.61 -5.49
CA GLY A 257 -3.87 0.35 -4.95
C GLY A 257 -4.31 1.08 -3.67
N VAL A 258 -3.54 2.11 -3.31
CA VAL A 258 -3.77 2.93 -2.12
C VAL A 258 -4.18 4.35 -2.52
N ASN A 259 -5.26 4.84 -1.92
CA ASN A 259 -5.71 6.23 -2.00
C ASN A 259 -5.43 6.93 -0.66
N ILE A 260 -4.33 7.68 -0.61
CA ILE A 260 -3.89 8.37 0.61
C ILE A 260 -4.85 9.50 1.01
N PHE A 261 -5.52 10.16 0.06
CA PHE A 261 -6.50 11.20 0.38
C PHE A 261 -7.69 10.64 1.17
N MET A 262 -8.14 9.43 0.82
CA MET A 262 -9.20 8.75 1.56
C MET A 262 -8.77 8.32 2.96
N PHE A 263 -7.48 8.07 3.19
CA PHE A 263 -6.94 7.86 4.53
C PHE A 263 -7.14 9.10 5.40
N PHE A 264 -6.63 10.26 4.93
CA PHE A 264 -6.73 11.51 5.68
C PHE A 264 -8.17 12.00 5.83
N LEU A 265 -9.01 11.83 4.81
CA LEU A 265 -10.43 12.14 4.92
C LEU A 265 -11.10 11.29 6.00
N GLY A 266 -10.81 9.98 6.03
CA GLY A 266 -11.27 9.09 7.08
C GLY A 266 -10.88 9.58 8.46
N TYR A 267 -9.60 9.93 8.65
CA TYR A 267 -9.08 10.44 9.91
C TYR A 267 -9.78 11.74 10.38
N VAL A 268 -9.99 12.68 9.45
CA VAL A 268 -10.72 13.93 9.76
C VAL A 268 -12.16 13.61 10.18
N VAL A 269 -12.84 12.73 9.45
CA VAL A 269 -14.21 12.33 9.74
C VAL A 269 -14.31 11.67 11.12
N THR A 270 -13.49 10.66 11.41
CA THR A 270 -13.51 9.92 12.69
C THR A 270 -13.08 10.78 13.87
N SER A 271 -12.19 11.75 13.67
CA SER A 271 -11.70 12.64 14.74
C SER A 271 -12.68 13.77 15.08
N TYR A 272 -13.31 14.41 14.09
CA TYR A 272 -14.10 15.63 14.32
C TYR A 272 -15.62 15.39 14.40
N ILE A 273 -16.16 14.36 13.74
CA ILE A 273 -17.61 14.09 13.79
C ILE A 273 -18.11 13.85 15.22
N PRO A 274 -17.45 13.03 16.07
CA PRO A 274 -17.91 12.83 17.44
C PRO A 274 -18.02 14.15 18.21
N SER A 275 -17.04 15.05 18.07
CA SER A 275 -17.05 16.37 18.70
C SER A 275 -18.15 17.28 18.16
N ILE A 276 -18.42 17.26 16.86
CA ILE A 276 -19.53 18.03 16.27
C ILE A 276 -20.87 17.52 16.80
N ILE A 277 -21.07 16.20 16.85
CA ILE A 277 -22.29 15.60 17.43
C ILE A 277 -22.42 15.99 18.90
N ALA A 278 -21.31 15.97 19.65
CA ALA A 278 -21.25 16.36 21.06
C ALA A 278 -21.77 17.79 21.32
N MET A 279 -21.68 18.71 20.36
CA MET A 279 -22.18 20.08 20.51
C MET A 279 -23.71 20.16 20.54
N PHE A 280 -24.40 19.11 20.07
CA PHE A 280 -25.86 19.08 19.94
C PHE A 280 -26.55 18.12 20.91
N ILE A 281 -25.80 17.37 21.72
CA ILE A 281 -26.30 16.43 22.73
C ILE A 281 -25.86 16.84 24.14
#